data_AF-A0A1Y3MQT0-F1
#
_entry.id   AF-A0A1Y3MQT0-F1
#
_cell.length_a   1.000
_cell.length_b   1.000
_cell.length_c   1.000
_cell.angle_alpha   90.00
_cell.angle_beta   90.00
_cell.angle_gamma   90.00
#
_symmetry.space_group_name_H-M   'P 1'
#
loop_
_entity.id
_entity.type
_entity.pdbx_description
1 polymer ?
#
loop_
_entity_poly.entity_id
_entity_poly.type
_entity_poly.pdbx_seq_one_letter_code
_entity_poly.pdbx_strand_id
1 'polypeptide(L)'
;WKPQPGLTWDYLIGGNKNDIKNSDSDVVTIDLEYAEEMVPVLHKRGQKAICYFAGGTTENNRPDKKDYKKSGLIIESNDGWGNQILDIKNKKKLQPLIRKRFQRAYNYGCDAVEVDTLDVHNYLPKKFNKQDTFEFAKWVAETGHEENISVGLKNLPSFAQKLQPYFDFAIVESCAEYNECKYFKEFTKNNKAVFSVQY
;
A
#
# COMPACT_ATOMS: atom_id res chain seq x y z
N TRP A 1 -2.06 -8.01 -11.75
CA TRP A 1 -0.85 -8.83 -12.01
C TRP A 1 -0.37 -9.38 -10.67
N LYS A 2 -0.02 -10.67 -10.57
CA LYS A 2 0.38 -11.29 -9.28
C LYS A 2 1.88 -11.60 -9.31
N PRO A 3 2.74 -10.78 -8.67
CA PRO A 3 4.18 -10.96 -8.77
C PRO A 3 4.64 -12.22 -8.02
N GLN A 4 5.55 -12.96 -8.65
CA GLN A 4 6.17 -14.16 -8.08
C GLN A 4 7.55 -13.82 -7.50
N PRO A 5 8.08 -14.64 -6.57
CA PRO A 5 9.46 -14.47 -6.08
C PRO A 5 10.51 -14.45 -7.19
N GLY A 6 11.56 -13.65 -7.02
CA GLY A 6 12.72 -13.59 -7.92
C GLY A 6 12.86 -12.28 -8.73
N LEU A 7 11.90 -11.37 -8.63
CA LEU A 7 11.95 -10.05 -9.28
C LEU A 7 12.90 -9.11 -8.55
N THR A 8 13.69 -8.35 -9.30
CA THR A 8 14.40 -7.16 -8.80
C THR A 8 13.42 -6.01 -8.59
N TRP A 9 13.71 -5.11 -7.64
CA TRP A 9 12.75 -4.11 -7.19
C TRP A 9 13.41 -2.85 -6.65
N ASP A 10 12.90 -1.69 -7.08
CA ASP A 10 13.22 -0.38 -6.51
C ASP A 10 12.02 0.22 -5.78
N TYR A 11 12.27 0.75 -4.57
CA TYR A 11 11.27 1.40 -3.72
C TYR A 11 11.46 2.93 -3.74
N LEU A 12 10.80 3.62 -4.67
CA LEU A 12 11.03 5.04 -5.00
C LEU A 12 9.84 5.93 -4.65
N ILE A 13 9.15 5.67 -3.53
CA ILE A 13 8.00 6.50 -3.09
C ILE A 13 8.39 7.94 -2.74
N GLY A 14 9.66 8.18 -2.37
CA GLY A 14 10.23 9.52 -2.17
C GLY A 14 11.20 9.94 -3.28
N GLY A 15 11.38 9.11 -4.32
CA GLY A 15 12.28 9.37 -5.44
C GLY A 15 11.69 10.40 -6.40
N ASN A 16 12.55 11.18 -7.04
CA ASN A 16 12.11 12.13 -8.07
C ASN A 16 11.94 11.41 -9.43
N LYS A 17 11.40 12.12 -10.43
CA LYS A 17 11.16 11.54 -11.77
C LYS A 17 12.41 11.02 -12.47
N ASN A 18 13.59 11.61 -12.23
CA ASN A 18 14.84 11.12 -12.81
C ASN A 18 15.26 9.81 -12.16
N ASP A 19 15.09 9.67 -10.83
CA ASP A 19 15.37 8.42 -10.12
C ASP A 19 14.51 7.29 -10.70
N ILE A 20 13.20 7.54 -10.87
CA ILE A 20 12.25 6.59 -11.46
C ILE A 20 12.63 6.22 -12.90
N LYS A 21 13.00 7.20 -13.72
CA LYS A 21 13.43 6.97 -15.12
C LYS A 21 14.73 6.17 -15.22
N ASN A 22 15.60 6.28 -14.22
CA ASN A 22 16.91 5.64 -14.23
C ASN A 22 16.91 4.23 -13.61
N SER A 23 15.85 3.85 -12.88
CA SER A 23 15.70 2.49 -12.34
C SER A 23 15.83 1.43 -13.43
N ASP A 24 16.60 0.38 -13.19
CA ASP A 24 16.78 -0.79 -14.07
C ASP A 24 16.15 -2.08 -13.50
N SER A 25 15.42 -1.98 -12.39
CA SER A 25 14.71 -3.08 -11.73
C SER A 25 13.52 -3.59 -12.53
N ASP A 26 13.14 -4.86 -12.34
CA ASP A 26 11.95 -5.45 -12.96
C ASP A 26 10.65 -4.77 -12.50
N VAL A 27 10.62 -4.34 -11.24
CA VAL A 27 9.47 -3.69 -10.59
C VAL A 27 9.92 -2.39 -9.95
N VAL A 28 9.09 -1.35 -10.07
CA VAL A 28 9.33 -0.06 -9.41
C VAL A 28 8.08 0.34 -8.63
N THR A 29 8.23 0.56 -7.33
CA THR A 29 7.17 1.20 -6.54
C THR A 29 7.35 2.70 -6.55
N ILE A 30 6.30 3.43 -6.89
CA ILE A 30 6.28 4.90 -6.99
C ILE A 30 5.05 5.44 -6.28
N ASP A 31 5.11 6.71 -5.86
CA ASP A 31 3.92 7.39 -5.36
C ASP A 31 2.83 7.51 -6.44
N LEU A 32 1.57 7.27 -6.07
CA LEU A 32 0.42 7.36 -6.99
C LEU A 32 0.35 8.70 -7.74
N GLU A 33 0.84 9.80 -7.15
CA GLU A 33 0.83 11.12 -7.79
C GLU A 33 1.84 11.25 -8.94
N TYR A 34 2.79 10.32 -9.09
CA TYR A 34 3.66 10.22 -10.28
C TYR A 34 3.18 9.20 -11.30
N ALA A 35 2.19 8.38 -10.97
CA ALA A 35 1.80 7.23 -11.77
C ALA A 35 1.38 7.60 -13.20
N GLU A 36 0.55 8.63 -13.36
CA GLU A 36 0.03 9.06 -14.67
C GLU A 36 1.14 9.34 -15.69
N GLU A 37 2.26 9.91 -15.24
CA GLU A 37 3.39 10.25 -16.11
C GLU A 37 4.43 9.14 -16.19
N MET A 38 4.69 8.43 -15.08
CA MET A 38 5.82 7.50 -14.99
C MET A 38 5.47 6.06 -15.37
N VAL A 39 4.24 5.60 -15.15
CA VAL A 39 3.86 4.22 -15.51
C VAL A 39 4.08 3.93 -17.00
N PRO A 40 3.68 4.79 -17.95
CA PRO A 40 3.97 4.54 -19.38
C PRO A 40 5.47 4.46 -19.69
N VAL A 41 6.31 5.21 -18.96
CA VAL A 41 7.77 5.21 -19.13
C VAL A 41 8.36 3.87 -18.66
N LEU A 42 7.94 3.39 -17.49
CA LEU A 42 8.34 2.09 -16.94
C LEU A 42 7.89 0.94 -17.86
N HIS A 43 6.63 0.96 -18.29
CA HIS A 43 6.06 -0.08 -19.16
C HIS A 43 6.74 -0.17 -20.52
N LYS A 44 7.15 0.96 -21.11
CA LYS A 44 7.90 0.97 -22.39
C LYS A 44 9.23 0.21 -22.29
N ARG A 45 9.76 0.06 -21.08
CA ARG A 45 11.00 -0.67 -20.78
C ARG A 45 10.75 -2.10 -20.29
N GLY A 46 9.49 -2.56 -20.28
CA GLY A 46 9.09 -3.88 -19.80
C GLY A 46 8.98 -3.99 -18.28
N GLN A 47 9.16 -2.91 -17.54
CA GLN A 47 9.08 -2.88 -16.08
C GLN A 47 7.62 -2.89 -15.60
N LYS A 48 7.40 -3.30 -14.35
CA LYS A 48 6.10 -3.27 -13.68
C LYS A 48 6.04 -2.14 -12.65
N ALA A 49 4.87 -1.53 -12.51
CA ALA A 49 4.66 -0.42 -11.59
C ALA A 49 3.74 -0.81 -10.42
N ILE A 50 4.21 -0.57 -9.19
CA ILE A 50 3.40 -0.61 -7.97
C ILE A 50 3.14 0.83 -7.54
N CYS A 51 1.88 1.23 -7.41
CA CYS A 51 1.53 2.60 -7.04
C CYS A 51 1.15 2.71 -5.57
N TYR A 52 1.92 3.50 -4.83
CA TYR A 52 1.79 3.71 -3.39
C TYR A 52 0.73 4.77 -3.05
N PHE A 53 -0.06 4.51 -2.01
CA PHE A 53 -0.77 5.54 -1.25
C PHE A 53 -1.07 5.08 0.19
N ALA A 54 -1.25 6.01 1.11
CA ALA A 54 -1.66 5.69 2.49
C ALA A 54 -3.16 5.35 2.59
N GLY A 55 -3.53 4.23 3.22
CA GLY A 55 -4.93 3.85 3.43
C GLY A 55 -5.49 4.26 4.80
N GLY A 56 -4.66 4.19 5.84
CA GLY A 56 -5.06 4.49 7.23
C GLY A 56 -4.89 5.95 7.62
N THR A 57 -4.19 6.74 6.79
CA THR A 57 -4.00 8.17 6.99
C THR A 57 -4.29 8.97 5.73
N THR A 58 -4.34 10.29 5.89
CA THR A 58 -4.43 11.24 4.78
C THR A 58 -3.34 12.30 4.92
N GLU A 59 -2.48 12.42 3.90
CA GLU A 59 -1.40 13.41 3.89
C GLU A 59 -1.86 14.79 3.40
N ASN A 60 -1.16 15.85 3.78
CA ASN A 60 -1.59 17.23 3.49
C ASN A 60 -1.56 17.60 2.01
N ASN A 61 -0.66 16.99 1.23
CA ASN A 61 -0.42 17.35 -0.17
C ASN A 61 -1.22 16.49 -1.16
N ARG A 62 -2.13 15.62 -0.70
CA ARG A 62 -2.94 14.77 -1.58
C ARG A 62 -4.05 15.58 -2.24
N PRO A 63 -4.31 15.39 -3.55
CA PRO A 63 -5.36 16.14 -4.27
C PRO A 63 -6.77 15.86 -3.70
N ASP A 64 -6.99 14.69 -3.10
CA ASP A 64 -8.26 14.26 -2.52
C ASP A 64 -8.43 14.63 -1.04
N LYS A 65 -7.48 15.35 -0.43
CA LYS A 65 -7.53 15.75 1.00
C LYS A 65 -8.85 16.43 1.39
N LYS A 66 -9.42 17.23 0.48
CA LYS A 66 -10.70 17.93 0.70
C LYS A 66 -11.87 16.95 0.84
N ASP A 67 -11.86 15.83 0.12
CA ASP A 67 -12.90 14.80 0.22
C ASP A 67 -12.82 14.07 1.57
N TYR A 68 -11.61 13.75 2.04
CA TYR A 68 -11.40 13.19 3.37
C TYR A 68 -11.87 14.15 4.47
N LYS A 69 -11.59 15.46 4.36
CA LYS A 69 -12.12 16.47 5.30
C LYS A 69 -13.65 16.49 5.31
N LYS A 70 -14.28 16.54 4.13
CA LYS A 70 -15.76 16.56 4.01
C LYS A 70 -16.43 15.29 4.54
N SER A 71 -15.77 14.15 4.50
CA SER A 71 -16.34 12.88 4.98
C SER A 71 -16.55 12.82 6.49
N GLY A 72 -15.80 13.63 7.25
CA GLY A 72 -15.76 13.58 8.71
C GLY A 72 -15.02 12.35 9.28
N LEU A 73 -14.16 11.70 8.47
CA LEU A 73 -13.36 10.53 8.90
C LEU A 73 -12.06 10.89 9.60
N ILE A 74 -11.59 12.13 9.47
CA ILE A 74 -10.31 12.57 10.03
C ILE A 74 -10.45 12.63 11.55
N ILE A 75 -9.55 11.93 12.24
CA ILE A 75 -9.44 11.94 13.70
C ILE A 75 -8.41 13.00 14.08
N GLU A 76 -8.64 13.67 15.21
CA GLU A 76 -7.70 14.61 15.81
C GLU A 76 -6.48 13.87 16.42
N SER A 77 -5.67 13.27 15.55
CA SER A 77 -4.46 12.53 15.86
C SER A 77 -3.59 12.40 14.60
N ASN A 78 -2.32 12.01 14.76
CA ASN A 78 -1.39 11.80 13.65
C ASN A 78 -0.53 10.55 13.86
N ASP A 79 0.10 10.10 12.78
CA ASP A 79 0.96 8.92 12.71
C ASP A 79 2.42 9.16 13.16
N GLY A 80 2.73 10.33 13.72
CA GLY A 80 4.10 10.75 14.05
C GLY A 80 4.84 11.41 12.90
N TRP A 81 4.30 11.37 11.68
CA TRP A 81 4.90 11.93 10.46
C TRP A 81 4.10 13.12 9.91
N GLY A 82 3.12 13.61 10.67
CA GLY A 82 2.27 14.75 10.31
C GLY A 82 1.05 14.39 9.45
N ASN A 83 0.80 13.09 9.19
CA ASN A 83 -0.39 12.66 8.46
C ASN A 83 -1.54 12.40 9.43
N GLN A 84 -2.76 12.73 9.01
CA GLN A 84 -3.92 12.63 9.90
C GLN A 84 -4.53 11.23 9.82
N ILE A 85 -4.81 10.64 10.98
CA ILE A 85 -5.38 9.29 11.10
C ILE A 85 -6.85 9.28 10.67
N LEU A 86 -7.27 8.24 9.97
CA LEU A 86 -8.65 8.02 9.50
C LEU A 86 -9.42 7.04 10.39
N ASP A 87 -10.74 7.24 10.50
CA ASP A 87 -11.63 6.30 11.17
C ASP A 87 -11.86 5.02 10.35
N ILE A 88 -10.94 4.07 10.48
CA ILE A 88 -10.95 2.80 9.73
C ILE A 88 -12.14 1.89 10.03
N LYS A 89 -12.83 2.10 11.16
CA LYS A 89 -14.06 1.35 11.50
C LYS A 89 -15.26 1.80 10.67
N ASN A 90 -15.21 2.98 10.07
CA ASN A 90 -16.31 3.52 9.28
C ASN A 90 -16.16 3.14 7.79
N LYS A 91 -16.17 1.83 7.49
CA LYS A 91 -16.03 1.27 6.13
C LYS A 91 -16.98 1.95 5.15
N LYS A 92 -18.24 2.21 5.53
CA LYS A 92 -19.26 2.83 4.65
C LYS A 92 -18.81 4.18 4.08
N LYS A 93 -18.10 4.99 4.87
CA LYS A 93 -17.58 6.29 4.43
C LYS A 93 -16.19 6.19 3.83
N LEU A 94 -15.33 5.33 4.37
CA LEU A 94 -13.93 5.25 3.97
C LEU A 94 -13.71 4.46 2.67
N GLN A 95 -14.42 3.35 2.48
CA GLN A 95 -14.26 2.48 1.31
C GLN A 95 -14.45 3.23 -0.02
N PRO A 96 -15.47 4.10 -0.20
CA PRO A 96 -15.60 4.87 -1.44
C PRO A 96 -14.42 5.81 -1.73
N LEU A 97 -13.74 6.34 -0.70
CA LEU A 97 -12.57 7.22 -0.87
C LEU A 97 -11.32 6.43 -1.27
N ILE A 98 -11.07 5.29 -0.62
CA ILE A 98 -9.97 4.39 -1.00
C ILE A 98 -10.22 3.81 -2.40
N ARG A 99 -11.46 3.44 -2.72
CA ARG A 99 -11.87 2.96 -4.06
C ARG A 99 -11.51 3.96 -5.16
N LYS A 100 -11.71 5.27 -4.95
CA LYS A 100 -11.29 6.29 -5.92
C LYS A 100 -9.77 6.28 -6.16
N ARG A 101 -8.95 5.96 -5.15
CA ARG A 101 -7.49 5.82 -5.31
C ARG A 101 -7.12 4.58 -6.13
N PHE A 102 -7.80 3.45 -5.90
CA PHE A 102 -7.65 2.26 -6.74
C PHE A 102 -8.05 2.54 -8.20
N GLN A 103 -9.16 3.23 -8.42
CA GLN A 103 -9.61 3.62 -9.76
C GLN A 103 -8.61 4.54 -10.46
N ARG A 104 -8.03 5.51 -9.75
CA ARG A 104 -6.91 6.32 -10.28
C ARG A 104 -5.73 5.45 -10.67
N ALA A 105 -5.27 4.58 -9.77
CA ALA A 105 -4.14 3.70 -10.03
C ALA A 105 -4.38 2.81 -11.26
N TYR A 106 -5.57 2.20 -11.36
CA TYR A 106 -5.96 1.39 -12.51
C TYR A 106 -5.97 2.21 -13.80
N ASN A 107 -6.58 3.40 -13.79
CA ASN A 107 -6.66 4.28 -14.95
C ASN A 107 -5.29 4.79 -15.42
N TYR A 108 -4.34 4.99 -14.49
CA TYR A 108 -2.96 5.36 -14.79
C TYR A 108 -2.10 4.16 -15.23
N GLY A 109 -2.66 2.94 -15.25
CA GLY A 109 -1.99 1.74 -15.73
C GLY A 109 -1.15 1.02 -14.68
N CYS A 110 -1.25 1.37 -13.40
CA CYS A 110 -0.50 0.67 -12.34
C CYS A 110 -0.81 -0.84 -12.38
N ASP A 111 0.22 -1.69 -12.32
CA ASP A 111 0.02 -3.14 -12.34
C ASP A 111 -0.48 -3.68 -10.99
N ALA A 112 -0.13 -2.96 -9.92
CA ALA A 112 -0.56 -3.20 -8.55
C ALA A 112 -0.48 -1.92 -7.70
N VAL A 113 -0.96 -2.01 -6.47
CA VAL A 113 -0.91 -0.94 -5.47
C VAL A 113 -0.31 -1.41 -4.16
N GLU A 114 0.39 -0.49 -3.50
CA GLU A 114 0.76 -0.58 -2.10
C GLU A 114 -0.14 0.35 -1.30
N VAL A 115 -0.88 -0.21 -0.33
CA VAL A 115 -1.68 0.58 0.58
C VAL A 115 -0.99 0.60 1.93
N ASP A 116 -0.45 1.75 2.31
CA ASP A 116 0.29 1.90 3.57
C ASP A 116 -0.63 2.25 4.75
N THR A 117 -0.06 2.32 5.95
CA THR A 117 -0.74 2.62 7.23
C THR A 117 -1.93 1.70 7.50
N LEU A 118 -1.83 0.42 7.13
CA LEU A 118 -2.83 -0.58 7.48
C LEU A 118 -2.85 -0.89 8.99
N ASP A 119 -1.73 -0.66 9.67
CA ASP A 119 -1.48 -0.92 11.08
C ASP A 119 -1.89 0.22 12.01
N VAL A 120 -3.01 0.89 11.73
CA VAL A 120 -3.51 2.07 12.47
C VAL A 120 -3.58 1.87 13.99
N HIS A 121 -3.78 0.63 14.48
CA HIS A 121 -3.73 0.30 15.90
C HIS A 121 -2.38 0.58 16.58
N ASN A 122 -1.27 0.57 15.85
CA ASN A 122 0.05 0.93 16.37
C ASN A 122 0.16 2.44 16.66
N TYR A 123 -0.53 3.27 15.86
CA TYR A 123 -0.50 4.73 16.00
C TYR A 123 -1.57 5.25 16.98
N LEU A 124 -2.76 4.63 17.02
CA LEU A 124 -3.86 5.05 17.89
C LEU A 124 -4.53 3.87 18.63
N PRO A 125 -3.81 3.18 19.53
CA PRO A 125 -4.30 1.99 20.22
C PRO A 125 -5.49 2.25 21.15
N LYS A 126 -5.71 3.51 21.56
CA LYS A 126 -6.88 3.91 22.36
C LYS A 126 -8.20 3.84 21.57
N LYS A 127 -8.15 3.80 20.23
CA LYS A 127 -9.33 3.84 19.35
C LYS A 127 -9.46 2.61 18.45
N PHE A 128 -8.33 2.02 18.07
CA PHE A 128 -8.28 0.84 17.21
C PHE A 128 -7.52 -0.28 17.88
N ASN A 129 -8.09 -1.48 17.83
CA ASN A 129 -7.45 -2.69 18.27
C ASN A 129 -6.95 -3.50 17.05
N LYS A 130 -6.29 -4.63 17.35
CA LYS A 130 -5.76 -5.56 16.35
C LYS A 130 -6.82 -6.12 15.39
N GLN A 131 -8.04 -6.37 15.88
CA GLN A 131 -9.14 -6.87 15.06
C GLN A 131 -9.62 -5.79 14.07
N ASP A 132 -9.71 -4.53 14.51
CA ASP A 132 -10.06 -3.40 13.63
C ASP A 132 -9.07 -3.28 12.45
N THR A 133 -7.76 -3.39 12.73
CA THR A 133 -6.72 -3.40 11.68
C THR A 133 -6.84 -4.62 10.76
N PHE A 134 -7.12 -5.81 11.29
CA PHE A 134 -7.28 -7.00 10.47
C PHE A 134 -8.46 -6.86 9.49
N GLU A 135 -9.61 -6.40 10.01
CA GLU A 135 -10.80 -6.16 9.18
C GLU A 135 -10.53 -5.07 8.15
N PHE A 136 -9.86 -3.98 8.55
CA PHE A 136 -9.44 -2.91 7.66
C PHE A 136 -8.58 -3.42 6.50
N ALA A 137 -7.47 -4.09 6.80
CA ALA A 137 -6.56 -4.62 5.79
C ALA A 137 -7.28 -5.59 4.83
N LYS A 138 -8.12 -6.48 5.38
CA LYS A 138 -8.88 -7.44 4.59
C LYS A 138 -9.81 -6.74 3.59
N TRP A 139 -10.66 -5.82 4.03
CA TRP A 139 -11.61 -5.21 3.10
C TRP A 139 -10.93 -4.24 2.12
N VAL A 140 -9.79 -3.65 2.47
CA VAL A 140 -8.97 -2.86 1.55
C VAL A 140 -8.49 -3.73 0.38
N ALA A 141 -7.98 -4.93 0.66
CA ALA A 141 -7.58 -5.88 -0.38
C ALA A 141 -8.75 -6.31 -1.27
N GLU A 142 -9.89 -6.67 -0.66
CA GLU A 142 -11.12 -7.02 -1.38
C GLU A 142 -11.59 -5.87 -2.29
N THR A 143 -11.50 -4.63 -1.81
CA THR A 143 -11.90 -3.44 -2.60
C THR A 143 -10.96 -3.21 -3.78
N GLY A 144 -9.65 -3.45 -3.64
CA GLY A 144 -8.73 -3.36 -4.78
C GLY A 144 -9.05 -4.43 -5.83
N HIS A 145 -9.36 -5.66 -5.41
CA HIS A 145 -9.78 -6.72 -6.33
C HIS A 145 -11.09 -6.42 -7.04
N GLU A 146 -12.06 -5.80 -6.37
CA GLU A 146 -13.30 -5.30 -7.00
C GLU A 146 -13.01 -4.28 -8.11
N GLU A 147 -11.95 -3.46 -7.96
CA GLU A 147 -11.49 -2.51 -8.98
C GLU A 147 -10.47 -3.13 -9.97
N ASN A 148 -10.35 -4.47 -10.01
CA ASN A 148 -9.45 -5.22 -10.89
C ASN A 148 -7.96 -4.88 -10.75
N ILE A 149 -7.51 -4.41 -9.58
CA ILE A 149 -6.10 -4.11 -9.33
C ILE A 149 -5.52 -5.01 -8.23
N SER A 150 -4.28 -5.45 -8.43
CA SER A 150 -3.59 -6.31 -7.45
C SER A 150 -3.09 -5.50 -6.27
N VAL A 151 -3.15 -6.07 -5.06
CA VAL A 151 -2.89 -5.34 -3.80
C VAL A 151 -1.78 -6.01 -2.99
N GLY A 152 -0.80 -5.21 -2.57
CA GLY A 152 0.28 -5.64 -1.68
C GLY A 152 -0.06 -5.43 -0.21
N LEU A 153 0.25 -6.42 0.64
CA LEU A 153 0.20 -6.25 2.09
C LEU A 153 1.42 -5.45 2.54
N LYS A 154 1.22 -4.24 3.06
CA LYS A 154 2.27 -3.45 3.69
C LYS A 154 2.44 -3.83 5.17
N ASN A 155 3.63 -4.28 5.55
CA ASN A 155 3.98 -4.67 6.92
C ASN A 155 2.98 -5.69 7.54
N LEU A 156 2.51 -5.47 8.78
CA LEU A 156 1.60 -6.35 9.52
C LEU A 156 2.10 -7.81 9.74
N PRO A 157 3.33 -8.01 10.26
CA PRO A 157 3.94 -9.33 10.46
C PRO A 157 3.06 -10.30 11.26
N SER A 158 2.45 -9.83 12.36
CA SER A 158 1.61 -10.69 13.21
C SER A 158 0.31 -11.18 12.55
N PHE A 159 -0.09 -10.58 11.42
CA PHE A 159 -1.26 -10.99 10.64
C PHE A 159 -0.90 -11.61 9.29
N ALA A 160 0.37 -11.60 8.88
CA ALA A 160 0.80 -11.97 7.54
C ALA A 160 0.23 -13.33 7.09
N GLN A 161 0.31 -14.37 7.92
CA GLN A 161 -0.24 -15.69 7.60
C GLN A 161 -1.77 -15.67 7.36
N LYS A 162 -2.52 -14.92 8.16
CA LYS A 162 -3.99 -14.85 8.07
C LYS A 162 -4.47 -13.95 6.93
N LEU A 163 -3.70 -12.90 6.61
CA LEU A 163 -4.02 -11.95 5.54
C LEU A 163 -3.50 -12.42 4.17
N GLN A 164 -2.49 -13.30 4.13
CA GLN A 164 -1.90 -13.81 2.90
C GLN A 164 -2.93 -14.25 1.84
N PRO A 165 -4.06 -14.91 2.16
CA PRO A 165 -5.04 -15.30 1.15
C PRO A 165 -5.69 -14.11 0.40
N TYR A 166 -5.77 -12.93 1.03
CA TYR A 166 -6.45 -11.75 0.48
C TYR A 166 -5.53 -10.83 -0.33
N PHE A 167 -4.21 -10.93 -0.16
CA PHE A 167 -3.24 -10.06 -0.83
C PHE A 167 -2.48 -10.81 -1.92
N ASP A 168 -2.00 -10.09 -2.94
CA ASP A 168 -1.30 -10.69 -4.08
C ASP A 168 0.21 -10.83 -3.86
N PHE A 169 0.77 -10.01 -2.97
CA PHE A 169 2.17 -9.98 -2.54
C PHE A 169 2.32 -9.21 -1.23
N ALA A 170 3.53 -9.11 -0.70
CA ALA A 170 3.83 -8.28 0.48
C ALA A 170 4.97 -7.29 0.20
N ILE A 171 4.91 -6.13 0.86
CA ILE A 171 5.99 -5.15 0.95
C ILE A 171 6.30 -4.95 2.43
N VAL A 172 7.57 -5.12 2.82
CA VAL A 172 7.97 -5.14 4.23
C VAL A 172 9.22 -4.31 4.48
N GLU A 173 9.16 -3.46 5.50
CA GLU A 173 10.25 -2.57 5.92
C GLU A 173 10.98 -3.16 7.13
N SER A 174 12.31 -3.09 7.13
CA SER A 174 13.19 -3.44 8.25
C SER A 174 12.92 -4.82 8.90
N CYS A 175 12.37 -5.78 8.15
CA CYS A 175 11.97 -7.06 8.74
C CYS A 175 13.15 -7.86 9.32
N ALA A 176 14.38 -7.63 8.84
CA ALA A 176 15.56 -8.33 9.33
C ALA A 176 15.98 -7.77 10.69
N GLU A 177 15.97 -6.44 10.83
CA GLU A 177 16.24 -5.73 12.08
C GLU A 177 15.31 -6.20 13.20
N TYR A 178 14.01 -6.33 12.91
CA TYR A 178 13.02 -6.74 13.92
C TYR A 178 12.83 -8.27 14.03
N ASN A 179 13.59 -9.08 13.29
CA ASN A 179 13.41 -10.55 13.22
C ASN A 179 11.98 -10.98 12.83
N GLU A 180 11.40 -10.25 11.88
CA GLU A 180 10.02 -10.38 11.42
C GLU A 180 9.90 -11.03 10.03
N CYS A 181 10.97 -11.14 9.25
CA CYS A 181 10.90 -11.71 7.89
C CYS A 181 10.28 -13.11 7.86
N LYS A 182 10.43 -13.89 8.94
CA LYS A 182 9.86 -15.24 9.07
C LYS A 182 8.32 -15.26 8.95
N TYR A 183 7.63 -14.19 9.31
CA TYR A 183 6.17 -14.13 9.25
C TYR A 183 5.63 -14.07 7.82
N PHE A 184 6.44 -13.60 6.88
CA PHE A 184 6.06 -13.46 5.47
C PHE A 184 6.39 -14.69 4.62
N LYS A 185 7.00 -15.74 5.21
CA LYS A 185 7.28 -17.00 4.49
C LYS A 185 6.03 -17.65 3.90
N GLU A 186 4.85 -17.39 4.46
CA GLU A 186 3.60 -17.92 3.90
C GLU A 186 3.28 -17.32 2.53
N PHE A 187 3.70 -16.09 2.24
CA PHE A 187 3.55 -15.50 0.91
C PHE A 187 4.40 -16.28 -0.11
N THR A 188 5.69 -16.48 0.16
CA THR A 188 6.59 -17.15 -0.78
C THR A 188 6.25 -18.63 -0.96
N LYS A 189 5.80 -19.33 0.09
CA LYS A 189 5.26 -20.70 -0.02
C LYS A 189 4.07 -20.82 -0.97
N ASN A 190 3.29 -19.75 -1.12
CA ASN A 190 2.14 -19.67 -2.01
C ASN A 190 2.48 -18.93 -3.32
N ASN A 191 3.77 -18.90 -3.72
CA ASN A 191 4.27 -18.26 -4.95
C ASN A 191 3.94 -16.76 -5.07
N LYS A 192 3.84 -16.05 -3.94
CA LYS A 192 3.66 -14.60 -3.91
C LYS A 192 4.98 -13.92 -3.55
N ALA A 193 5.32 -12.86 -4.29
CA ALA A 193 6.51 -12.07 -4.00
C ALA A 193 6.43 -11.44 -2.59
N VAL A 194 7.60 -11.29 -1.98
CA VAL A 194 7.80 -10.46 -0.78
C VAL A 194 8.92 -9.50 -1.13
N PHE A 195 8.56 -8.24 -1.35
CA PHE A 195 9.52 -7.15 -1.56
C PHE A 195 9.93 -6.62 -0.19
N SER A 196 11.23 -6.54 0.07
CA SER A 196 11.74 -6.10 1.37
C SER A 196 12.73 -4.97 1.21
N VAL A 197 12.53 -3.90 1.97
CA VAL A 197 13.46 -2.79 2.11
C VAL A 197 14.02 -2.78 3.54
N GLN A 198 15.29 -2.40 3.69
CA GLN A 198 15.96 -2.22 4.99
C GLN A 198 16.56 -0.80 4.99
N TYR A 199 16.56 -0.15 6.16
CA TYR A 199 17.05 1.22 6.34
C TYR A 199 18.30 1.27 7.21
#